data_AF-A0A2T9ZMD8-F1
#
_entry.id   AF-A0A2T9ZMD8-F1
#
_cell.length_a   1.000
_cell.length_b   1.000
_cell.length_c   1.000
_cell.angle_alpha   90.00
_cell.angle_beta   90.00
_cell.angle_gamma   90.00
#
_symmetry.space_group_name_H-M   'P 1'
#
loop_
_entity.id
_entity.type
_entity.pdbx_description
1 polymer ?
#
loop_
_entity_poly.entity_id
_entity_poly.type
_entity_poly.pdbx_seq_one_letter_code
_entity_poly.pdbx_strand_id
1 'polypeptide(L)'
;MVHIREKIMSILHNLSIRTKQWFGFGLILCVLSVSSIFTLISLSNVEQSVNGVVLKSQPRLILTKDLASSLKQSVESLGFYLLTKEDTHLKDFSTQKEQTHYILQSLITKSVEAKDNVASQLLVLLNDEVKQFDQTAEALLSQTATYEGNFPGIAYANEHINPISRNQMQLT
;
A
#
# COMPACT_ATOMS: atom_id res chain seq x y z
N MET A 1 27.11 -59.17 -3.85
CA MET A 1 26.94 -58.48 -2.54
C MET A 1 27.68 -59.15 -1.37
N VAL A 2 27.84 -60.49 -1.33
CA VAL A 2 28.49 -61.21 -0.20
C VAL A 2 29.98 -60.87 -0.03
N HIS A 3 30.75 -60.76 -1.13
CA HIS A 3 32.19 -60.47 -1.09
C HIS A 3 32.58 -59.09 -0.51
N ILE A 4 31.71 -58.09 -0.61
CA ILE A 4 31.98 -56.74 -0.07
C ILE A 4 31.86 -56.76 1.46
N ARG A 5 30.89 -57.51 1.98
CA ARG A 5 30.63 -57.62 3.42
C ARG A 5 31.78 -58.32 4.15
N GLU A 6 32.35 -59.38 3.59
CA GLU A 6 33.48 -60.08 4.20
C GLU A 6 34.76 -59.23 4.22
N LYS A 7 35.01 -58.46 3.15
CA LYS A 7 36.15 -57.54 3.08
C LYS A 7 36.03 -56.42 4.11
N ILE A 8 34.83 -55.89 4.33
CA ILE A 8 34.54 -54.89 5.38
C ILE A 8 34.72 -55.49 6.78
N MET A 9 34.26 -56.72 7.00
CA MET A 9 34.36 -57.41 8.31
C MET A 9 35.82 -57.68 8.71
N SER A 10 36.66 -58.10 7.74
CA SER A 10 38.09 -58.35 7.95
C SER A 10 38.86 -57.06 8.28
N ILE A 11 38.55 -55.97 7.59
CA ILE A 11 39.14 -54.64 7.85
C ILE A 11 38.71 -54.12 9.24
N LEU A 12 37.46 -54.33 9.65
CA LEU A 12 36.98 -53.93 10.98
C LEU A 12 37.61 -54.74 12.13
N HIS A 13 37.99 -56.00 11.90
CA HIS A 13 38.57 -56.84 12.94
C HIS A 13 40.02 -56.46 13.29
N ASN A 14 40.79 -56.00 12.30
CA ASN A 14 42.20 -55.64 12.46
C ASN A 14 42.46 -54.17 12.87
N LEU A 15 41.40 -53.39 13.06
CA LEU A 15 41.50 -52.00 13.52
C LEU A 15 41.55 -51.94 15.05
N SER A 16 42.57 -51.24 15.57
CA SER A 16 42.73 -50.95 16.99
C SER A 16 41.47 -50.30 17.58
N ILE A 17 41.18 -50.58 18.85
CA ILE A 17 40.04 -49.98 19.58
C ILE A 17 40.06 -48.44 19.49
N ARG A 18 41.26 -47.85 19.45
CA ARG A 18 41.46 -46.40 19.28
C ARG A 18 40.92 -45.89 17.94
N THR A 19 41.16 -46.59 16.83
CA THR A 19 40.68 -46.14 15.51
C THR A 19 39.17 -46.30 15.37
N LYS A 20 38.56 -47.30 16.03
CA LYS A 20 37.09 -47.43 16.09
C LYS A 20 36.44 -46.27 16.84
N GLN A 21 37.04 -45.82 17.94
CA GLN A 21 36.56 -44.65 18.70
C GLN A 21 36.67 -43.35 17.89
N TRP A 22 37.81 -43.12 17.22
CA TRP A 22 38.00 -41.96 16.34
C TRP A 22 37.06 -41.96 15.13
N PHE A 23 36.77 -43.13 14.56
CA PHE A 23 35.80 -43.24 13.46
C PHE A 23 34.39 -42.88 13.91
N GLY A 24 33.95 -43.36 15.08
CA GLY A 24 32.65 -43.00 15.66
C GLY A 24 32.54 -41.51 15.96
N PHE A 25 33.60 -40.93 16.54
CA PHE A 25 33.65 -39.48 16.79
C PHE A 25 33.62 -38.66 15.50
N GLY A 26 34.39 -39.05 14.48
CA GLY A 26 34.40 -38.38 13.18
C GLY A 26 33.05 -38.48 12.45
N LEU A 27 32.35 -39.61 12.57
CA LEU A 27 31.00 -39.78 12.03
C LEU A 27 30.02 -38.80 12.67
N ILE A 28 30.03 -38.69 14.00
CA ILE A 28 29.16 -37.75 14.74
C ILE A 28 29.47 -36.31 14.33
N LEU A 29 30.76 -35.95 14.23
CA LEU A 29 31.19 -34.63 13.81
C LEU A 29 30.69 -34.31 12.39
N CYS A 30 30.77 -35.27 11.47
CA CYS A 30 30.28 -35.11 10.10
C CYS A 30 28.76 -34.86 10.06
N VAL A 31 27.98 -35.63 10.82
CA VAL A 31 26.53 -35.43 10.91
C VAL A 31 26.20 -34.04 11.48
N LEU A 32 26.92 -33.61 12.52
CA LEU A 32 26.74 -32.28 13.11
C LEU A 32 27.07 -31.17 12.10
N SER A 33 28.21 -31.27 11.40
CA SER A 33 28.60 -30.28 10.39
C SER A 33 27.57 -30.17 9.26
N VAL A 34 27.09 -31.31 8.74
CA VAL A 34 26.06 -31.34 7.70
C VAL A 34 24.76 -30.70 8.19
N SER A 35 24.32 -31.04 9.40
CA SER A 35 23.13 -30.42 10.03
C SER A 35 23.27 -28.91 10.20
N SER A 36 24.45 -28.43 10.63
CA SER A 36 24.73 -27.00 10.75
C SER A 36 24.70 -26.28 9.40
N ILE A 37 25.26 -26.89 8.35
CA ILE A 37 25.22 -26.34 6.99
C ILE A 37 23.77 -26.25 6.49
N PHE A 38 22.96 -27.30 6.67
CA PHE A 38 21.55 -27.28 6.32
C PHE A 38 20.78 -26.22 7.10
N THR A 39 21.11 -26.05 8.38
CA THR A 39 20.50 -25.02 9.24
C THR A 39 20.86 -23.61 8.74
N LEU A 40 22.12 -23.36 8.36
CA LEU A 40 22.55 -22.09 7.79
C LEU A 40 21.87 -21.77 6.45
N ILE A 41 21.75 -22.76 5.56
CA ILE A 41 21.05 -22.61 4.28
C ILE A 41 19.55 -22.36 4.51
N SER A 42 18.93 -23.11 5.44
CA SER A 42 17.52 -22.93 5.80
C SER A 42 17.27 -21.54 6.39
N LEU A 43 18.13 -21.08 7.29
CA LEU A 43 18.05 -19.75 7.88
C LEU A 43 18.22 -18.65 6.84
N SER A 44 19.15 -18.81 5.89
CA SER A 44 19.34 -17.87 4.78
C SER A 44 18.12 -17.80 3.85
N ASN A 45 17.48 -18.94 3.56
CA ASN A 45 16.24 -19.00 2.76
C ASN A 45 15.04 -18.38 3.51
N VAL A 46 14.97 -18.56 4.83
CA VAL A 46 13.96 -17.91 5.69
C VAL A 46 14.19 -16.41 5.73
N GLU A 47 15.44 -15.96 5.90
CA GLU A 47 15.80 -14.53 5.89
C GLU A 47 15.45 -13.88 4.55
N GLN A 48 15.71 -14.57 3.42
CA GLN A 48 15.35 -14.08 2.08
C GLN A 48 13.83 -14.04 1.86
N SER A 49 13.08 -15.00 2.39
CA SER A 49 11.60 -15.06 2.29
C SER A 49 10.92 -14.03 3.20
N VAL A 50 11.41 -13.85 4.42
CA VAL A 50 10.95 -12.83 5.37
C VAL A 50 11.28 -11.43 4.86
N ASN A 51 12.49 -11.22 4.30
CA ASN A 51 12.84 -9.96 3.64
C ASN A 51 11.92 -9.65 2.45
N GLY A 52 11.48 -10.65 1.67
CA GLY A 52 10.50 -10.44 0.60
C GLY A 52 9.12 -9.96 1.09
N VAL A 53 8.60 -10.55 2.17
CA VAL A 53 7.27 -10.21 2.72
C VAL A 53 7.29 -8.90 3.52
N VAL A 54 8.36 -8.65 4.28
CA VAL A 54 8.51 -7.47 5.15
C VAL A 54 8.99 -6.23 4.37
N LEU A 55 9.86 -6.37 3.37
CA LEU A 55 10.40 -5.21 2.62
C LEU A 55 9.55 -4.81 1.41
N LYS A 56 8.73 -5.69 0.81
CA LYS A 56 7.98 -5.38 -0.42
C LYS A 56 6.46 -5.38 -0.30
N SER A 57 5.83 -6.27 0.47
CA SER A 57 4.35 -6.33 0.52
C SER A 57 3.74 -5.44 1.61
N GLN A 58 4.32 -5.39 2.81
CA GLN A 58 3.76 -4.58 3.90
C GLN A 58 3.84 -3.06 3.64
N PRO A 59 4.93 -2.48 3.11
CA PRO A 59 4.99 -1.05 2.82
C PRO A 59 3.99 -0.61 1.74
N ARG A 60 3.72 -1.47 0.74
CA ARG A 60 2.74 -1.19 -0.31
C ARG A 60 1.32 -1.18 0.24
N LEU A 61 0.96 -2.14 1.10
CA LEU A 61 -0.35 -2.19 1.75
C LEU A 61 -0.62 -0.94 2.60
N ILE A 62 0.38 -0.49 3.36
CA ILE A 62 0.26 0.74 4.17
C ILE A 62 0.03 1.94 3.26
N LEU A 63 0.83 2.11 2.20
CA LEU A 63 0.66 3.20 1.24
C LEU A 63 -0.70 3.17 0.54
N THR A 64 -1.22 1.98 0.18
CA THR A 64 -2.58 1.86 -0.39
C THR A 64 -3.65 2.27 0.62
N LYS A 65 -3.49 1.91 1.90
CA LYS A 65 -4.42 2.33 2.95
C LYS A 65 -4.37 3.84 3.17
N ASP A 66 -3.18 4.42 3.18
CA ASP A 66 -2.98 5.86 3.35
C ASP A 66 -3.56 6.63 2.15
N LEU A 67 -3.42 6.09 0.93
CA LEU A 67 -4.06 6.64 -0.27
C LEU A 67 -5.59 6.67 -0.11
N ALA A 68 -6.18 5.54 0.28
CA ALA A 68 -7.63 5.44 0.47
C ALA A 68 -8.12 6.39 1.58
N SER A 69 -7.36 6.52 2.66
CA SER A 69 -7.69 7.43 3.76
C SER A 69 -7.61 8.89 3.33
N SER A 70 -6.55 9.29 2.63
CA SER A 70 -6.35 10.67 2.17
C SER A 70 -7.39 11.06 1.12
N LEU A 71 -7.71 10.17 0.17
CA LEU A 71 -8.79 10.39 -0.80
C LEU A 71 -10.15 10.56 -0.10
N LYS A 72 -10.47 9.69 0.86
CA LYS A 72 -11.70 9.80 1.65
C LYS A 72 -11.78 11.14 2.39
N GLN A 73 -10.69 11.53 3.08
CA GLN A 73 -10.63 12.79 3.80
C GLN A 73 -10.76 13.99 2.87
N SER A 74 -10.16 13.92 1.67
CA SER A 74 -10.33 14.95 0.63
C SER A 74 -11.82 15.11 0.25
N VAL A 75 -12.53 14.02 -0.03
CA VAL A 75 -13.96 14.05 -0.36
C VAL A 75 -14.80 14.62 0.80
N GLU A 76 -14.54 14.18 2.03
CA GLU A 76 -15.26 14.68 3.22
C GLU A 76 -15.04 16.18 3.43
N SER A 77 -13.79 16.64 3.39
CA SER A 77 -13.45 18.05 3.53
C SER A 77 -14.06 18.92 2.42
N LEU A 78 -14.05 18.44 1.16
CA LEU A 78 -14.73 19.15 0.07
C LEU A 78 -16.24 19.23 0.34
N GLY A 79 -16.87 18.11 0.71
CA GLY A 79 -18.29 18.07 1.04
C GLY A 79 -18.67 19.05 2.16
N PHE A 80 -17.88 19.07 3.24
CA PHE A 80 -18.11 20.04 4.33
C PHE A 80 -17.91 21.48 3.87
N TYR A 81 -16.87 21.79 3.10
CA TYR A 81 -16.68 23.13 2.55
C TYR A 81 -17.88 23.58 1.69
N LEU A 82 -18.39 22.70 0.83
CA LEU A 82 -19.55 23.01 -0.01
C LEU A 82 -20.80 23.31 0.84
N LEU A 83 -20.96 22.65 1.99
CA LEU A 83 -22.09 22.83 2.88
C LEU A 83 -21.96 24.06 3.81
N THR A 84 -20.78 24.29 4.38
CA THR A 84 -20.59 25.28 5.46
C THR A 84 -19.89 26.55 5.00
N LYS A 85 -19.12 26.49 3.90
CA LYS A 85 -18.23 27.56 3.42
C LYS A 85 -17.13 27.96 4.41
N GLU A 86 -16.77 27.07 5.34
CA GLU A 86 -15.65 27.31 6.24
C GLU A 86 -14.30 27.03 5.54
N ASP A 87 -13.43 28.04 5.49
CA ASP A 87 -12.10 27.95 4.84
C ASP A 87 -11.20 26.84 5.41
N THR A 88 -11.43 26.44 6.66
CA THR A 88 -10.77 25.30 7.31
C THR A 88 -10.92 24.03 6.46
N HIS A 89 -12.14 23.73 6.01
CA HIS A 89 -12.43 22.55 5.20
C HIS A 89 -11.85 22.66 3.78
N LEU A 90 -11.77 23.86 3.20
CA LEU A 90 -11.12 24.08 1.91
C LEU A 90 -9.61 23.81 2.00
N LYS A 91 -8.98 24.29 3.07
CA LYS A 91 -7.56 24.05 3.35
C LYS A 91 -7.28 22.56 3.58
N ASP A 92 -8.14 21.88 4.34
CA ASP A 92 -8.02 20.45 4.58
C ASP A 92 -8.17 19.66 3.27
N PHE A 93 -9.14 20.01 2.42
CA PHE A 93 -9.30 19.43 1.09
C PHE A 93 -8.03 19.57 0.24
N SER A 94 -7.46 20.79 0.17
CA SER A 94 -6.23 21.04 -0.60
C SER A 94 -5.06 20.22 -0.09
N THR A 95 -4.89 20.15 1.25
CA THR A 95 -3.82 19.38 1.88
C THR A 95 -3.95 17.88 1.56
N GLN A 96 -5.17 17.35 1.65
CA GLN A 96 -5.42 15.93 1.38
C GLN A 96 -5.34 15.58 -0.11
N LYS A 97 -5.71 16.51 -0.99
CA LYS A 97 -5.51 16.38 -2.44
C LYS A 97 -4.01 16.21 -2.74
N GLU A 98 -3.16 17.10 -2.22
CA GLU A 98 -1.71 17.01 -2.41
C GLU A 98 -1.12 15.71 -1.85
N GLN A 99 -1.55 15.31 -0.65
CA GLN A 99 -1.12 14.06 -0.03
C GLN A 99 -1.54 12.82 -0.83
N THR A 100 -2.76 12.81 -1.37
CA THR A 100 -3.26 11.74 -2.25
C THR A 100 -2.36 11.59 -3.48
N HIS A 101 -2.03 12.70 -4.16
CA HIS A 101 -1.13 12.70 -5.32
C HIS A 101 0.27 12.20 -4.97
N TYR A 102 0.82 12.66 -3.84
CA TYR A 102 2.14 12.23 -3.39
C TYR A 102 2.21 10.72 -3.13
N ILE A 103 1.21 10.16 -2.43
CA ILE A 103 1.15 8.72 -2.13
C ILE A 103 0.96 7.92 -3.42
N LEU A 104 0.09 8.37 -4.32
CA LEU A 104 -0.16 7.70 -5.59
C LEU A 104 1.10 7.66 -6.48
N GLN A 105 1.81 8.78 -6.60
CA GLN A 105 3.07 8.83 -7.33
C GLN A 105 4.12 7.91 -6.71
N SER A 106 4.17 7.85 -5.37
CA SER A 106 5.08 6.94 -4.64
C SER A 106 4.76 5.47 -4.93
N LEU A 107 3.48 5.11 -4.99
CA LEU A 107 3.04 3.76 -5.36
C LEU A 107 3.40 3.42 -6.81
N ILE A 108 3.20 4.35 -7.75
CA ILE A 108 3.56 4.17 -9.16
C ILE A 108 5.06 3.90 -9.28
N THR A 109 5.90 4.77 -8.72
CA THR A 109 7.36 4.63 -8.78
C THR A 109 7.81 3.27 -8.21
N LYS A 110 7.29 2.88 -7.04
CA LYS A 110 7.61 1.60 -6.40
C LYS A 110 7.15 0.39 -7.22
N SER A 111 6.00 0.49 -7.91
CA SER A 111 5.50 -0.59 -8.78
C SER A 111 6.40 -0.81 -10.00
N VAL A 112 6.90 0.29 -10.59
CA VAL A 112 7.82 0.27 -11.74
C VAL A 112 9.18 -0.30 -11.32
N GLU A 113 9.72 0.12 -10.17
CA GLU A 113 10.97 -0.42 -9.60
C GLU A 113 10.86 -1.92 -9.30
N ALA A 114 9.68 -2.37 -8.84
CA ALA A 114 9.40 -3.77 -8.59
C ALA A 114 9.14 -4.61 -9.86
N LYS A 115 9.07 -3.98 -11.04
CA LYS A 115 8.67 -4.61 -12.32
C LYS A 115 7.32 -5.32 -12.24
N ASP A 116 6.41 -4.78 -11.44
CA ASP A 116 5.07 -5.32 -11.22
C ASP A 116 4.09 -4.71 -12.24
N ASN A 117 4.09 -5.26 -13.46
CA ASN A 117 3.32 -4.72 -14.58
C ASN A 117 1.81 -4.62 -14.29
N VAL A 118 1.26 -5.55 -13.51
CA VAL A 118 -0.16 -5.56 -13.17
C VAL A 118 -0.47 -4.41 -12.22
N ALA A 119 0.31 -4.26 -11.15
CA ALA A 119 0.14 -3.14 -10.22
C ALA A 119 0.36 -1.79 -10.91
N SER A 120 1.37 -1.66 -11.78
CA SER A 120 1.64 -0.43 -12.51
C SER A 120 0.47 -0.02 -13.42
N GLN A 121 -0.16 -0.97 -14.14
CA GLN A 121 -1.32 -0.67 -14.98
C GLN A 121 -2.52 -0.19 -14.14
N LEU A 122 -2.81 -0.87 -13.03
CA LEU A 122 -3.91 -0.47 -12.13
C LEU A 122 -3.67 0.92 -11.51
N LEU A 123 -2.43 1.24 -11.13
CA LEU A 123 -2.10 2.54 -10.56
C LEU A 123 -2.15 3.68 -11.59
N VAL A 124 -1.86 3.40 -12.86
CA VAL A 124 -2.06 4.38 -13.95
C VAL A 124 -3.55 4.68 -14.15
N LEU A 125 -4.39 3.64 -14.18
CA LEU A 125 -5.85 3.82 -14.26
C LEU A 125 -6.38 4.64 -13.08
N LEU A 126 -5.96 4.29 -11.86
CA LEU A 126 -6.33 5.03 -10.65
C LEU A 126 -5.88 6.50 -10.71
N ASN A 127 -4.71 6.78 -11.28
CA ASN A 127 -4.23 8.14 -11.46
C ASN A 127 -5.09 8.95 -12.43
N ASP A 128 -5.63 8.33 -13.47
CA ASP A 128 -6.57 9.00 -14.37
C ASP A 128 -7.92 9.25 -13.69
N GLU A 129 -8.41 8.32 -12.86
CA GLU A 129 -9.62 8.51 -12.04
C GLU A 129 -9.44 9.64 -11.02
N VAL A 130 -8.29 9.73 -10.35
CA VAL A 130 -7.99 10.82 -9.41
C VAL A 130 -7.94 12.18 -10.13
N LYS A 131 -7.42 12.24 -11.35
CA LYS A 131 -7.47 13.48 -12.15
C LYS A 131 -8.90 13.88 -12.53
N GLN A 132 -9.74 12.91 -12.88
CA GLN A 132 -11.16 13.20 -13.16
C GLN A 132 -11.89 13.71 -11.91
N PHE A 133 -11.56 13.15 -10.75
CA PHE A 133 -12.05 13.65 -9.47
C PHE A 133 -11.60 15.11 -9.24
N ASP A 134 -10.32 15.43 -9.46
CA ASP A 134 -9.82 16.80 -9.30
C ASP A 134 -10.53 17.81 -10.20
N GLN A 135 -10.72 17.46 -11.47
CA GLN A 135 -11.46 18.29 -12.43
C GLN A 135 -12.90 18.53 -11.97
N THR A 136 -13.55 17.49 -11.43
CA THR A 136 -14.90 17.59 -10.88
C THR A 136 -14.93 18.49 -9.65
N ALA A 137 -13.97 18.32 -8.75
CA ALA A 137 -13.85 19.14 -7.55
C ALA A 137 -13.62 20.62 -7.88
N GLU A 138 -12.74 20.91 -8.84
CA GLU A 138 -12.48 22.28 -9.32
C GLU A 138 -13.73 22.91 -9.95
N ALA A 139 -14.50 22.15 -10.74
CA ALA A 139 -15.77 22.60 -11.28
C ALA A 139 -16.79 22.94 -10.17
N LEU A 140 -16.91 22.09 -9.15
CA LEU A 140 -17.79 22.32 -8.01
C LEU A 140 -17.37 23.56 -7.21
N LEU A 141 -16.08 23.73 -6.96
CA LEU A 141 -15.55 24.92 -6.27
C LEU A 141 -15.83 26.19 -7.07
N SER A 142 -15.66 26.15 -8.40
CA SER A 142 -15.96 27.28 -9.28
C SER A 142 -17.44 27.65 -9.28
N GLN A 143 -18.33 26.66 -9.40
CA GLN A 143 -19.79 26.90 -9.42
C GLN A 143 -20.32 27.42 -8.09
N THR A 144 -19.70 26.98 -6.99
CA THR A 144 -20.14 27.34 -5.64
C THR A 144 -19.32 28.46 -5.02
N ALA A 145 -18.52 29.16 -5.81
CA ALA A 145 -17.71 30.30 -5.35
C ALA A 145 -18.59 31.49 -4.90
N THR A 146 -19.82 31.59 -5.40
CA THR A 146 -20.79 32.61 -4.97
C THR A 146 -21.84 31.99 -4.05
N TYR A 147 -22.39 32.81 -3.15
CA TYR A 147 -23.48 32.39 -2.26
C TYR A 147 -24.70 31.89 -3.05
N GLU A 148 -25.05 32.57 -4.14
CA GLU A 148 -26.16 32.19 -5.02
C GLU A 148 -25.86 30.92 -5.83
N GLY A 149 -24.61 30.72 -6.25
CA GLY A 149 -24.16 29.49 -6.93
C GLY A 149 -24.11 28.27 -6.01
N ASN A 150 -23.94 28.47 -4.70
CA ASN A 150 -23.97 27.39 -3.71
C ASN A 150 -25.37 27.07 -3.18
N PHE A 151 -26.29 28.04 -3.21
CA PHE A 151 -27.66 27.89 -2.75
C PHE A 151 -28.65 28.15 -3.89
N PRO A 152 -28.84 27.19 -4.82
CA PRO A 152 -29.71 27.38 -5.99
C PRO A 152 -31.16 27.71 -5.61
N GLY A 153 -31.64 27.27 -4.44
CA GLY A 153 -32.94 27.66 -3.92
C GLY A 153 -33.05 29.16 -3.59
N ILE A 154 -31.97 29.77 -3.09
CA ILE A 154 -31.91 31.23 -2.85
C ILE A 154 -31.82 31.97 -4.17
N ALA A 155 -31.02 31.50 -5.12
CA ALA A 155 -30.96 32.07 -6.46
C ALA A 155 -32.34 32.07 -7.14
N TYR A 156 -33.03 30.92 -7.11
CA TYR A 156 -34.39 30.78 -7.64
C TYR A 156 -35.37 31.70 -6.92
N ALA A 157 -35.32 31.79 -5.59
CA ALA A 157 -36.17 32.69 -4.82
C ALA A 157 -35.89 34.17 -5.14
N ASN A 158 -34.63 34.56 -5.30
CA ASN A 158 -34.23 35.92 -5.69
C ASN A 158 -34.78 36.31 -7.06
N GLU A 159 -34.80 35.37 -8.00
CA GLU A 159 -35.23 35.59 -9.38
C GLU A 159 -36.77 35.52 -9.54
N HIS A 160 -37.46 34.62 -8.84
CA HIS A 160 -38.87 34.31 -9.10
C HIS A 160 -39.82 34.71 -7.97
N ILE A 161 -39.39 34.68 -6.72
CA ILE A 161 -40.27 34.86 -5.55
C ILE A 161 -40.14 36.28 -4.98
N ASN A 162 -38.92 36.73 -4.71
CA ASN A 162 -38.62 38.03 -4.11
C ASN A 162 -39.15 39.23 -4.91
N PRO A 163 -39.21 39.22 -6.26
CA PRO A 163 -39.82 40.32 -7.01
C PRO A 163 -41.32 40.48 -6.73
N ILE A 164 -42.05 39.37 -6.53
CA ILE A 164 -43.48 39.40 -6.24
C ILE A 164 -43.73 40.07 -4.89
N SER A 165 -42.95 39.68 -3.86
CA SER A 165 -43.02 40.27 -2.53
C SER A 165 -42.65 41.77 -2.53
N ARG A 166 -41.66 42.17 -3.35
CA ARG A 166 -41.25 43.57 -3.51
C ARG A 166 -42.34 44.43 -4.17
N ASN A 167 -43.00 43.91 -5.19
CA ASN A 167 -44.10 44.61 -5.86
C ASN A 167 -45.31 44.78 -4.93
N GLN A 168 -45.61 43.81 -4.07
CA GLN A 168 -46.70 43.93 -3.10
C GLN A 168 -46.42 44.99 -2.03
N MET A 169 -45.18 45.09 -1.53
CA MET A 169 -44.81 46.12 -0.55
C MET A 169 -44.82 47.55 -1.11
N GLN A 170 -44.69 47.74 -2.42
CA GLN A 170 -44.78 49.07 -3.05
C GLN A 170 -46.22 49.52 -3.34
N LEU A 171 -47.19 48.61 -3.25
CA LEU A 171 -48.61 48.85 -3.51
C LEU A 171 -49.43 49.12 -2.24
N THR A 172 -48.82 48.98 -1.06
CA THR A 172 -49.36 49.35 0.26
C THR A 172 -48.62 50.56 0.80
#